data_AF-A0A840NP56-F1
#
_entry.id   AF-A0A840NP56-F1
#
_cell.length_a   1.000
_cell.length_b   1.000
_cell.length_c   1.000
_cell.angle_alpha   90.00
_cell.angle_beta   90.00
_cell.angle_gamma   90.00
#
_symmetry.space_group_name_H-M   'P 1'
#
loop_
_entity.id
_entity.type
_entity.pdbx_description
1 polymer ?
#
loop_
_entity_poly.entity_id
_entity_poly.type
_entity_poly.pdbx_seq_one_letter_code
_entity_poly.pdbx_strand_id
1 'polypeptide(L)'
;MNVLRGLVPGRKITQENAEVVLRRLKATYITNPPLTPPVSDRIRDLRGSITAYDAAYVAVAEAHGMALVTGDRRPARTERIRCELRLVG
;
A
#
# COMPACT_ATOMS: atom_id res chain seq x y z
N MET A 1 -13.41 -1.33 -3.28
CA MET A 1 -14.69 -2.09 -3.37
C MET A 1 -15.26 -2.23 -4.79
N ASN A 2 -14.76 -1.52 -5.81
CA ASN A 2 -15.29 -1.66 -7.20
C ASN A 2 -14.71 -2.89 -7.95
N VAL A 3 -13.50 -3.35 -7.60
CA VAL A 3 -12.83 -4.45 -8.31
C VAL A 3 -13.63 -5.76 -8.27
N LEU A 4 -14.22 -6.11 -7.12
CA LEU A 4 -15.01 -7.34 -6.97
C LEU A 4 -16.30 -7.32 -7.82
N ARG A 5 -16.85 -6.14 -8.12
CA ARG A 5 -18.06 -5.96 -8.93
C ARG A 5 -17.90 -6.51 -10.35
N GLY A 6 -16.70 -6.42 -10.92
CA GLY A 6 -16.39 -6.94 -12.25
C GLY A 6 -15.87 -8.38 -12.27
N LEU A 7 -15.29 -8.85 -11.16
CA LEU A 7 -14.64 -10.16 -11.10
C LEU A 7 -15.61 -11.34 -11.00
N VAL A 8 -16.75 -11.18 -10.30
CA VAL A 8 -17.76 -12.25 -10.21
C VAL A 8 -18.50 -12.43 -11.54
N PRO A 9 -19.05 -11.38 -12.19
CA PRO A 9 -19.69 -11.53 -13.50
C PRO A 9 -18.70 -11.99 -14.58
N GLY A 10 -17.43 -11.56 -14.48
CA GLY A 10 -16.34 -12.01 -15.34
C GLY A 10 -15.80 -13.41 -15.04
N ARG A 11 -16.42 -14.15 -14.11
CA ARG A 11 -16.03 -15.51 -13.66
C ARG A 11 -14.56 -15.66 -13.25
N LYS A 12 -13.93 -14.57 -12.80
CA LYS A 12 -12.54 -14.58 -12.30
C LYS A 12 -12.45 -15.05 -10.85
N ILE A 13 -13.54 -14.91 -10.10
CA ILE A 13 -13.71 -15.44 -8.74
C ILE A 13 -15.16 -15.91 -8.56
N THR A 14 -15.39 -16.84 -7.63
CA THR A 14 -16.74 -17.25 -7.23
C THR A 14 -17.38 -16.19 -6.35
N GLN A 15 -18.72 -16.21 -6.28
CA GLN A 15 -19.48 -15.37 -5.34
C GLN A 15 -19.05 -15.62 -3.88
N GLU A 16 -18.86 -16.88 -3.50
CA GLU A 16 -18.37 -17.27 -2.17
C GLU A 16 -16.99 -16.68 -1.86
N ASN A 17 -16.04 -16.75 -2.80
CA ASN A 17 -14.72 -16.15 -2.61
C ASN A 17 -14.81 -14.62 -2.50
N ALA A 18 -15.69 -13.98 -3.28
CA ALA A 18 -15.92 -12.55 -3.15
C ALA A 18 -16.44 -12.19 -1.75
N GLU A 19 -17.37 -12.96 -1.19
CA GLU A 19 -17.89 -12.76 0.17
C GLU A 19 -16.82 -12.98 1.25
N VAL A 20 -15.95 -13.98 1.10
CA VAL A 20 -14.80 -14.18 1.98
C VAL A 20 -13.87 -12.97 1.96
N VAL A 21 -13.53 -12.44 0.78
CA VAL A 21 -12.69 -11.25 0.63
C VAL A 21 -13.34 -10.03 1.28
N LEU A 22 -14.65 -9.83 1.05
CA LEU A 22 -15.41 -8.73 1.64
C LEU A 22 -15.42 -8.79 3.17
N ARG A 23 -15.64 -9.97 3.76
CA ARG A 23 -15.61 -10.15 5.21
C ARG A 23 -14.24 -9.83 5.79
N ARG A 24 -13.17 -10.34 5.17
CA ARG A 24 -11.79 -10.06 5.61
C ARG A 24 -11.45 -8.57 5.51
N LEU A 25 -11.82 -7.92 4.41
CA LEU A 25 -11.58 -6.49 4.22
C LEU A 25 -12.30 -5.66 5.28
N LYS A 26 -13.56 -5.99 5.60
CA LYS A 26 -14.33 -5.30 6.64
C LYS A 26 -13.76 -5.51 8.05
N ALA A 27 -13.13 -6.66 8.29
CA ALA A 27 -12.49 -6.98 9.57
C ALA A 27 -11.05 -6.44 9.67
N THR A 28 -10.52 -5.84 8.61
CA THR A 28 -9.15 -5.31 8.60
C THR A 28 -9.09 -4.01 9.38
N TYR A 29 -8.15 -3.91 10.33
CA TYR A 29 -7.87 -2.67 11.02
C TYR A 29 -7.11 -1.71 10.09
N ILE A 30 -7.73 -0.58 9.76
CA ILE A 30 -7.15 0.45 8.88
C ILE A 30 -7.00 1.74 9.68
N THR A 31 -5.76 2.15 9.89
CA THR A 31 -5.43 3.49 10.39
C THR A 31 -5.13 4.38 9.20
N ASN A 32 -5.68 5.59 9.19
CA ASN A 32 -5.26 6.63 8.25
C ASN A 32 -4.16 7.49 8.92
N PRO A 33 -2.88 7.31 8.56
CA PRO A 33 -1.81 8.10 9.14
C PRO A 33 -1.97 9.58 8.73
N PRO A 34 -1.81 10.52 9.66
CA PRO A 34 -1.87 11.94 9.32
C PRO A 34 -0.70 12.35 8.43
N LEU A 35 -0.95 13.31 7.53
CA LEU A 35 0.12 13.96 6.75
C LEU A 35 0.86 14.96 7.66
N THR A 36 1.72 14.45 8.53
CA THR A 36 2.54 15.27 9.43
C THR A 36 3.68 15.94 8.64
N PRO A 37 4.27 17.04 9.16
CA PRO A 37 5.40 17.68 8.48
C PRO A 37 6.56 16.73 8.14
N PRO A 38 7.02 15.82 9.04
CA PRO A 38 8.06 14.84 8.70
C PRO A 38 7.67 13.92 7.54
N VAL A 39 6.40 13.52 7.45
CA VAL A 39 5.90 12.67 6.36
C VAL A 39 5.86 13.46 5.06
N SER A 40 5.33 14.70 5.06
CA SER A 40 5.26 15.52 3.85
C SER A 40 6.63 15.91 3.30
N ASP A 41 7.58 16.23 4.19
CA ASP A 41 8.96 16.55 3.80
C ASP A 41 9.62 15.33 3.18
N ARG A 42 9.41 14.15 3.78
CA ARG A 42 9.97 12.92 3.25
C ARG A 42 9.37 12.52 1.89
N ILE A 43 8.07 12.73 1.69
CA ILE A 43 7.44 12.55 0.37
C ILE A 43 8.11 13.46 -0.67
N ARG A 44 8.40 14.72 -0.30
CA ARG A 44 9.06 15.68 -1.17
C ARG A 44 10.50 15.26 -1.49
N ASP A 45 11.24 14.74 -0.51
CA ASP A 45 12.61 14.25 -0.71
C ASP A 45 12.68 13.10 -1.71
N LEU A 46 11.69 12.19 -1.70
CA LEU A 46 11.62 11.01 -2.57
C LEU A 46 11.11 11.34 -4.00
N ARG A 47 10.69 12.59 -4.23
CA ARG A 47 10.23 13.06 -5.54
C ARG A 47 11.33 12.85 -6.58
N GLY A 48 10.93 12.35 -7.76
CA GLY A 48 11.84 12.08 -8.88
C GLY A 48 12.50 10.70 -8.83
N SER A 49 12.45 9.99 -7.68
CA SER A 49 12.89 8.60 -7.59
C SER A 49 11.73 7.61 -7.72
N ILE A 50 10.59 7.91 -7.10
CA ILE A 50 9.37 7.08 -7.12
C ILE A 50 8.12 7.96 -7.27
N THR A 51 6.96 7.34 -7.49
CA THR A 51 5.70 8.08 -7.62
C THR A 51 5.32 8.74 -6.29
N ALA A 52 4.50 9.79 -6.35
CA ALA A 52 4.02 10.47 -5.14
C ALA A 52 3.25 9.52 -4.20
N TYR A 53 2.52 8.55 -4.76
CA TYR A 53 1.81 7.52 -3.98
C TYR A 53 2.78 6.58 -3.27
N ASP A 54 3.77 6.04 -3.99
CA ASP A 54 4.78 5.16 -3.40
C ASP A 54 5.58 5.90 -2.32
N ALA A 55 5.94 7.17 -2.58
CA ALA A 55 6.62 8.02 -1.63
C ALA A 55 5.81 8.23 -0.34
N ALA A 56 4.48 8.34 -0.42
CA ALA A 56 3.62 8.47 0.76
C ALA A 56 3.65 7.21 1.63
N TYR A 57 3.53 6.02 1.03
CA TYR A 57 3.63 4.76 1.77
C TYR A 57 5.00 4.56 2.41
N VAL A 58 6.08 4.86 1.68
CA VAL A 58 7.45 4.82 2.21
C VAL A 58 7.63 5.80 3.37
N ALA A 59 7.20 7.05 3.20
CA ALA A 59 7.39 8.10 4.20
C ALA A 59 6.67 7.79 5.51
N VAL A 60 5.44 7.27 5.45
CA VAL A 60 4.71 6.81 6.63
C VAL A 60 5.45 5.64 7.30
N ALA A 61 5.85 4.62 6.53
CA ALA A 61 6.55 3.46 7.09
C ALA A 61 7.85 3.87 7.79
N GLU A 62 8.65 4.74 7.17
CA GLU A 62 9.86 5.30 7.77
C GLU A 62 9.57 6.11 9.04
N ALA A 63 8.55 6.99 9.01
CA ALA A 63 8.20 7.85 10.15
C ALA A 63 7.75 7.05 11.38
N HIS A 64 7.19 5.86 11.17
CA HIS A 64 6.73 4.97 12.24
C HIS A 64 7.72 3.82 12.55
N GLY A 65 8.87 3.75 11.86
CA GLY A 65 9.82 2.65 12.05
C GLY A 65 9.26 1.27 11.68
N MET A 66 8.31 1.22 10.74
CA MET A 66 7.61 0.01 10.33
C MET A 66 8.12 -0.49 8.98
N ALA A 67 7.96 -1.80 8.72
CA ALA A 67 8.19 -2.36 7.40
C ALA A 67 7.08 -1.93 6.42
N LEU A 68 7.46 -1.57 5.20
CA LEU A 68 6.52 -1.39 4.09
C LEU A 68 6.25 -2.75 3.43
N VAL A 69 5.05 -3.29 3.61
CA VAL A 69 4.60 -4.50 2.92
C VAL A 69 3.84 -4.11 1.66
N THR A 70 4.29 -4.56 0.48
CA THR A 70 3.65 -4.18 -0.80
C THR A 70 3.82 -5.26 -1.87
N GLY A 71 2.86 -5.39 -2.78
CA GLY A 71 3.02 -6.20 -3.99
C GLY A 71 3.70 -5.45 -5.13
N ASP A 72 3.86 -4.13 -5.01
CA ASP A 72 4.56 -3.33 -6.02
C ASP A 72 6.07 -3.38 -5.79
N ARG A 73 6.82 -3.76 -6.84
CA ARG A 73 8.27 -3.86 -6.81
C ARG A 73 8.97 -2.53 -7.11
N ARG A 74 8.24 -1.49 -7.50
CA ARG A 74 8.82 -0.19 -7.87
C ARG A 74 9.60 0.46 -6.71
N PRO A 75 9.08 0.51 -5.46
CA PRO A 75 9.85 1.07 -4.35
C PRO A 75 11.19 0.34 -4.13
N ALA A 76 11.22 -0.98 -4.32
CA ALA A 76 12.43 -1.80 -4.16
C ALA A 76 13.60 -1.39 -5.07
N ARG A 77 13.34 -0.61 -6.12
CA ARG A 77 14.36 -0.16 -7.08
C ARG A 77 15.07 1.11 -6.64
N THR A 78 14.66 1.74 -5.54
CA THR A 78 15.27 2.98 -5.05
C THR A 78 16.11 2.71 -3.80
N GLU A 79 17.38 3.09 -3.85
CA GLU A 79 18.31 2.92 -2.72
C GLU A 79 18.08 3.94 -1.60
N ARG A 80 17.20 4.92 -1.84
CA ARG A 80 16.95 6.03 -0.91
C ARG A 80 15.96 5.67 0.20
N ILE A 81 15.32 4.49 0.17
CA ILE A 81 14.38 4.05 1.21
C ILE A 81 15.13 3.62 2.46
N ARG A 82 14.59 4.00 3.62
CA ARG A 82 15.19 3.72 4.95
C ARG A 82 14.38 2.74 5.80
N CYS A 83 13.22 2.30 5.34
CA CYS A 83 12.42 1.27 6.01
C CYS A 83 12.66 -0.11 5.39
N GLU A 84 12.39 -1.16 6.15
CA GLU A 84 12.38 -2.53 5.63
C GLU A 84 11.27 -2.65 4.57
N LEU A 85 11.59 -3.21 3.40
CA LEU A 85 10.62 -3.48 2.35
C LEU A 85 10.33 -4.98 2.27
N ARG A 86 9.06 -5.36 2.42
CA ARG A 86 8.60 -6.75 2.29
C ARG A 86 7.69 -6.89 1.09
N LEU A 87 8.15 -7.62 0.08
CA LEU A 87 7.35 -7.86 -1.11
C LEU A 87 6.39 -9.04 -0.89
N VAL A 88 5.11 -8.85 -1.24
CA VAL A 88 4.11 -9.92 -1.24
C VAL A 88 3.70 -10.23 -2.68
N GLY A 89 3.99 -11.45 -3.13
CA GLY A 89 3.73 -11.89 -4.50
C GLY A 89 4.38 -13.21 -4.80
#